data_AF-A0AA35XEH8-F1
#
_entry.id   AF-A0AA35XEH8-F1
#
_cell.length_a   1.000
_cell.length_b   1.000
_cell.length_c   1.000
_cell.angle_alpha   90.00
_cell.angle_beta   90.00
_cell.angle_gamma   90.00
#
_symmetry.space_group_name_H-M   'P 1'
#
loop_
_entity.id
_entity.type
_entity.pdbx_description
1 polymer ?
#
loop_
_entity_poly.entity_id
_entity_poly.type
_entity_poly.pdbx_seq_one_letter_code
_entity_poly.pdbx_strand_id
1 'polypeptide(L)' 'MAVSAPSAIRYPDVFNVAVPLIDHHLEEGRGWKTAIIFDDTGETVTYAQLVERVNRCGNLLRSLAGDPRAGY' A
#
# COMPACT_ATOMS: atom_id res chain seq x y z
N MET A 1 -25.45 -19.49 -32.06
CA MET A 1 -24.92 -19.29 -30.69
C MET A 1 -23.69 -18.41 -30.79
N ALA A 2 -23.69 -17.24 -30.14
CA ALA A 2 -22.50 -16.38 -30.10
C ALA A 2 -21.63 -16.82 -28.92
N VAL A 3 -20.37 -17.18 -29.20
CA VAL A 3 -19.36 -17.42 -28.16
C VAL A 3 -19.00 -16.05 -27.56
N SER A 4 -19.19 -15.88 -26.25
CA SER A 4 -18.70 -14.68 -25.57
C SER A 4 -17.18 -14.72 -25.58
N ALA A 5 -16.53 -13.69 -26.13
CA ALA A 5 -15.10 -13.54 -25.99
C ALA A 5 -14.72 -13.50 -24.50
N PRO A 6 -13.55 -14.04 -24.11
CA PRO A 6 -13.10 -13.96 -22.73
C PRO A 6 -12.96 -12.50 -22.30
N SER A 7 -13.34 -12.20 -21.07
CA SER A 7 -13.14 -10.88 -20.47
C SER A 7 -11.65 -10.52 -20.45
N ALA A 8 -11.27 -9.43 -21.10
CA ALA A 8 -9.90 -8.93 -21.07
C ALA A 8 -9.64 -8.20 -19.74
N ILE A 9 -8.68 -8.69 -18.96
CA ILE A 9 -8.19 -8.01 -17.74
C ILE A 9 -7.13 -6.99 -18.17
N ARG A 10 -7.33 -5.72 -17.79
CA ARG A 10 -6.35 -4.65 -18.01
C ARG A 10 -5.70 -4.28 -16.68
N TYR A 11 -4.37 -4.21 -16.68
CA TYR A 11 -3.58 -3.76 -15.53
C TYR A 11 -3.12 -2.32 -15.74
N PRO A 12 -2.92 -1.55 -14.67
CA PRO A 12 -2.33 -0.22 -14.78
C PRO A 12 -0.85 -0.30 -15.15
N ASP A 13 -0.36 0.66 -15.93
CA ASP A 13 1.05 0.76 -16.31
C ASP A 13 1.97 0.98 -15.10
N VAL A 14 1.45 1.59 -14.03
CA VAL A 14 2.12 1.78 -12.75
C VAL A 14 1.23 1.27 -11.63
N PHE A 15 1.79 0.41 -10.77
CA PHE A 15 1.09 -0.13 -9.62
C PHE A 15 1.95 0.05 -8.36
N ASN A 16 1.48 0.90 -7.44
CA ASN A 16 2.06 1.03 -6.12
C ASN A 16 1.26 0.17 -5.13
N VAL A 17 1.86 -0.92 -4.64
CA VAL A 17 1.23 -1.86 -3.70
C VAL A 17 0.79 -1.21 -2.39
N ALA A 18 1.44 -0.12 -1.94
CA ALA A 18 1.07 0.56 -0.71
C ALA A 18 -0.32 1.20 -0.79
N VAL A 19 -0.76 1.60 -1.99
CA VAL A 19 -2.04 2.29 -2.20
C VAL A 19 -3.23 1.37 -1.89
N PRO A 20 -3.44 0.23 -2.58
CA PRO A 20 -4.60 -0.62 -2.31
C PRO A 20 -4.49 -1.40 -1.00
N LEU A 21 -3.27 -1.67 -0.52
CA LEU A 21 -3.08 -2.49 0.69
C LEU A 21 -3.07 -1.67 1.98
N ILE A 22 -2.73 -0.39 1.91
CA ILE A 22 -2.52 0.45 3.10
C ILE A 22 -3.35 1.73 3.00
N ASP A 23 -3.01 2.62 2.06
CA ASP A 23 -3.54 4.00 2.01
C ASP A 23 -5.06 4.04 1.83
N HIS A 24 -5.61 3.14 1.00
CA HIS A 24 -7.03 3.05 0.72
C HIS A 24 -7.90 2.88 1.98
N HIS A 25 -7.38 2.27 3.04
CA HIS A 25 -8.10 2.11 4.30
C HIS A 25 -8.34 3.45 5.01
N LEU A 26 -7.50 4.46 4.81
CA LEU A 26 -7.71 5.80 5.37
C LEU A 26 -8.82 6.52 4.61
N GLU A 27 -8.84 6.41 3.27
CA GLU A 27 -9.88 7.00 2.41
C GLU A 27 -11.27 6.47 2.77
N GLU A 28 -11.36 5.19 3.13
CA GLU A 28 -12.61 4.56 3.55
C GLU A 28 -12.94 4.76 5.05
N GLY A 29 -12.20 5.60 5.77
CA GLY A 29 -12.45 5.87 7.20
C GLY A 29 -12.11 4.70 8.13
N ARG A 30 -11.33 3.73 7.66
CA ARG A 30 -10.92 2.52 8.39
C ARG A 30 -9.56 2.65 9.08
N GLY A 31 -9.03 3.88 9.19
CA GLY A 31 -7.72 4.15 9.79
C GLY A 31 -7.53 3.63 11.22
N TRP A 32 -8.61 3.53 12.00
CA TRP A 32 -8.59 3.00 13.37
C TRP A 32 -8.49 1.47 13.44
N LYS A 33 -8.76 0.74 12.35
CA LYS A 33 -8.69 -0.72 12.34
C LYS A 33 -7.25 -1.19 12.50
N THR A 34 -7.07 -2.26 13.27
CA THR A 34 -5.80 -2.98 13.40
C THR A 34 -5.38 -3.55 12.04
N ALA A 35 -4.15 -3.24 11.65
CA ALA A 35 -3.48 -3.73 10.44
C ALA A 35 -2.42 -4.80 10.76
N ILE A 36 -1.70 -4.65 11.88
CA ILE A 36 -0.64 -5.58 12.32
C ILE A 36 -0.86 -5.92 13.80
N ILE A 37 -0.65 -7.18 14.16
CA ILE A 37 -0.66 -7.70 15.53
C ILE A 37 0.72 -8.33 15.78
N PHE A 38 1.37 -7.95 16.88
CA PHE A 38 2.61 -8.55 17.34
C PHE A 38 2.29 -9.63 18.38
N ASP A 39 2.34 -10.90 17.99
CA ASP A 39 1.88 -12.02 18.83
C ASP A 39 2.67 -12.19 20.13
N ASP A 40 3.95 -11.81 20.15
CA ASP A 40 4.84 -11.91 21.30
C ASP A 40 4.55 -10.87 22.39
N THR A 41 4.12 -9.67 22.00
CA THR A 41 3.87 -8.53 22.90
C THR A 41 2.38 -8.21 23.08
N GLY A 42 1.54 -8.66 22.15
CA GLY A 42 0.14 -8.24 22.02
C GLY A 42 -0.04 -6.83 21.49
N GLU A 43 1.03 -6.12 21.10
CA GLU A 43 0.94 -4.78 20.54
C GLU A 43 0.22 -4.83 19.17
N THR A 44 -0.56 -3.79 18.87
CA THR A 44 -1.24 -3.64 17.58
C THR A 44 -0.87 -2.33 16.91
N VAL A 45 -0.83 -2.35 15.58
CA VAL A 45 -0.65 -1.15 14.75
C VAL A 45 -1.91 -0.95 13.93
N THR A 46 -2.49 0.25 13.99
CA THR A 46 -3.64 0.61 13.16
C THR A 46 -3.22 1.01 11.76
N TYR A 47 -4.15 1.03 10.80
CA TYR A 47 -3.85 1.52 9.44
C TYR A 47 -3.35 2.97 9.43
N ALA A 48 -3.89 3.85 10.29
CA ALA A 48 -3.41 5.23 10.42
C ALA A 48 -1.94 5.29 10.86
N GLN A 49 -1.55 4.50 11.85
CA GLN A 49 -0.17 4.41 12.30
C GLN A 49 0.75 3.76 11.25
N LEU A 50 0.23 2.77 10.52
CA LEU A 50 0.99 2.07 9.48
C LEU A 50 1.33 3.03 8.33
N VAL A 51 0.37 3.82 7.84
CA VAL A 51 0.60 4.83 6.80
C VAL A 51 1.68 5.82 7.22
N GLU A 52 1.62 6.35 8.44
CA GLU A 52 2.62 7.28 8.96
C GLU A 52 4.02 6.65 8.94
N ARG A 53 4.15 5.43 9.48
CA ARG A 53 5.43 4.70 9.57
C ARG A 53 5.99 4.38 8.19
N VAL A 54 5.16 3.91 7.26
CA VAL A 54 5.56 3.58 5.88
C VAL A 54 6.05 4.82 5.15
N ASN A 55 5.31 5.93 5.23
CA ASN A 55 5.71 7.19 4.60
C ASN A 55 7.01 7.74 5.18
N ARG A 56 7.20 7.66 6.50
CA ARG A 56 8.44 8.07 7.16
C ARG A 56 9.63 7.23 6.67
N CYS A 57 9.51 5.90 6.65
CA CYS A 57 10.56 5.01 6.16
C CYS A 57 10.85 5.24 4.66
N GLY A 58 9.82 5.38 3.83
CA GLY A 58 9.98 5.64 2.39
C GLY A 58 10.70 6.95 2.10
N ASN A 59 10.37 8.03 2.82
CA ASN A 59 11.05 9.31 2.69
C ASN A 59 12.52 9.22 3.15
N LEU A 60 12.82 8.48 4.22
CA LEU A 60 14.19 8.25 4.66
C LEU A 60 14.99 7.50 3.58
N LEU A 61 14.46 6.38 3.07
CA LEU A 61 15.13 5.61 2.02
C LEU A 61 15.38 6.47 0.77
N ARG A 62 14.39 7.29 0.36
CA ARG A 62 14.55 8.23 -0.75
C ARG A 62 15.68 9.24 -0.50
N SER A 63 15.85 9.71 0.74
CA SER A 63 16.94 10.64 1.08
C SER A 63 18.34 9.99 1.04
N LEU A 64 18.43 8.69 1.29
CA LEU A 64 19.70 7.96 1.32
C LEU A 64 20.10 7.38 -0.05
N ALA A 65 19.13 6.88 -0.80
CA ALA A 65 19.34 6.15 -2.05
C ALA A 65 18.94 6.94 -3.31
N GLY A 66 18.39 8.16 -3.15
CA GLY A 66 17.82 8.94 -4.24
C GLY A 66 16.43 8.46 -4.63
N ASP A 67 15.84 9.11 -5.65
CA ASP A 67 14.57 8.63 -6.21
C ASP A 67 14.85 7.39 -7.09
N PRO A 68 14.27 6.21 -6.78
CA PRO A 68 14.43 5.01 -7.60
C PRO A 68 13.92 5.19 -9.04
N ARG A 69 13.18 6.25 -9.34
CA ARG A 69 12.72 6.60 -10.70
C ARG A 69 13.66 7.52 -11.47
N ALA A 70 14.71 8.07 -10.84
CA ALA A 70 15.59 9.08 -11.45
C ALA A 70 16.57 8.54 -12.52
N GLY A 71 16.31 7.37 -13.10
CA GLY A 71 17.15 6.74 -14.13
C GLY A 71 16.35 6.14 -15.30
N TYR A 72 15.09 6.52 -15.46
CA TYR A 72 14.22 6.13 -16.58
C TYR A 72 13.93 7.33 -17.48
#